data_AF-A0A940SSJ6-F1
#
_entry.id   AF-A0A940SSJ6-F1
#
_cell.length_a   1.000
_cell.length_b   1.000
_cell.length_c   1.000
_cell.angle_alpha   90.00
_cell.angle_beta   90.00
_cell.angle_gamma   90.00
#
_symmetry.space_group_name_H-M   'P 1'
#
loop_
_entity.id
_entity.type
_entity.pdbx_description
1 polymer ?
#
loop_
_entity_poly.entity_id
_entity_poly.type
_entity_poly.pdbx_seq_one_letter_code
_entity_poly.pdbx_strand_id
1 'polypeptide(L)'
;GRVIAVGTTSCRTLEGAAAAYGEICACEGDTGIFIYPPYQFRCIDGLITNFHLPESTLIMLVSAFAGYDNTMHAYAEAVRERYRFFSFGDAMFIADHK
;
A
#
# COMPACT_ATOMS: atom_id res chain seq x y z
N GLY A 1 15.91 -4.87 -10.22
CA GLY A 1 15.79 -5.05 -8.76
C GLY A 1 14.32 -4.95 -8.37
N ARG A 2 13.99 -5.07 -7.07
CA ARG A 2 12.62 -4.83 -6.58
C ARG A 2 12.51 -3.44 -5.96
N VAL A 3 11.37 -2.77 -6.16
CA VAL A 3 11.06 -1.48 -5.53
C VAL A 3 10.07 -1.70 -4.39
N ILE A 4 10.48 -1.40 -3.16
CA ILE A 4 9.64 -1.57 -1.96
C ILE A 4 9.29 -0.18 -1.42
N ALA A 5 8.01 0.19 -1.47
CA ALA A 5 7.54 1.41 -0.83
C ALA A 5 7.46 1.22 0.69
N VAL A 6 8.00 2.18 1.43
CA VAL A 6 7.87 2.25 2.89
C VAL A 6 6.88 3.36 3.22
N GLY A 7 5.66 2.97 3.59
CA GLY A 7 4.53 3.85 3.84
C GLY A 7 3.63 4.07 2.63
N THR A 8 2.34 4.26 2.89
CA THR A 8 1.31 4.52 1.87
C THR A 8 1.48 5.86 1.16
N THR A 9 2.03 6.88 1.85
CA THR A 9 2.40 8.15 1.22
C THR A 9 3.44 7.94 0.12
N SER A 10 4.54 7.24 0.43
CA SER A 10 5.59 6.92 -0.55
C SER A 10 5.05 6.14 -1.75
N CYS A 11 4.16 5.16 -1.50
CA CYS A 11 3.45 4.43 -2.56
C CYS A 11 2.65 5.37 -3.46
N ARG A 12 1.82 6.25 -2.89
CA ARG A 12 1.02 7.22 -3.66
C ARG A 12 1.89 8.22 -4.43
N THR A 13 3.03 8.61 -3.88
CA THR A 13 3.98 9.49 -4.58
C THR A 13 4.58 8.80 -5.81
N LEU A 14 5.08 7.56 -5.67
CA LEU A 14 5.68 6.81 -6.78
C LEU A 14 4.65 6.50 -7.87
N GLU A 15 3.47 6.00 -7.48
CA GLU A 15 2.39 5.70 -8.42
C GLU A 15 1.83 6.97 -9.08
N GLY A 16 1.72 8.06 -8.32
CA GLY A 16 1.32 9.36 -8.86
C GLY A 16 2.31 9.92 -9.88
N ALA A 17 3.61 9.83 -9.60
CA ALA A 17 4.66 10.25 -10.53
C ALA A 17 4.62 9.44 -11.84
N ALA A 18 4.56 8.10 -11.75
CA ALA A 18 4.49 7.28 -12.97
C ALA A 18 3.15 7.41 -13.71
N ALA A 19 2.05 7.72 -13.01
CA ALA A 19 0.79 8.04 -13.66
C ALA A 19 0.87 9.35 -14.46
N ALA A 20 1.58 10.36 -13.95
CA ALA A 20 1.73 11.66 -14.59
C ALA A 20 2.76 11.67 -15.73
N TYR A 21 3.90 11.00 -15.53
CA TYR A 21 5.06 11.10 -16.43
C TYR A 21 5.34 9.82 -17.24
N GLY A 22 4.60 8.73 -16.99
CA GLY A 22 4.79 7.44 -17.67
C GLY A 22 5.98 6.62 -17.15
N GLU A 23 6.91 7.25 -16.44
CA GLU A 23 8.07 6.64 -15.80
C GLU A 23 8.42 7.37 -14.49
N ILE A 24 9.32 6.79 -13.70
CA ILE A 24 9.87 7.47 -12.51
C ILE A 24 11.01 8.37 -12.97
N CYS A 25 10.83 9.68 -12.80
CA CYS A 25 11.83 10.70 -13.10
C CYS A 25 11.94 11.69 -11.93
N ALA A 26 12.97 12.53 -11.95
CA ALA A 26 13.06 13.65 -11.01
C ALA A 26 11.93 14.64 -11.31
N CYS A 27 11.00 14.79 -10.37
CA CYS A 27 9.83 15.65 -10.49
C CYS A 27 9.44 16.23 -9.14
N GLU A 28 8.67 17.31 -9.17
CA GLU A 28 8.03 17.92 -8.00
C GLU A 28 6.55 18.18 -8.29
N GLY A 29 5.71 18.05 -7.28
CA GLY A 29 4.27 18.33 -7.38
C GLY A 29 3.45 17.57 -6.35
N ASP A 30 2.16 17.88 -6.32
CA ASP A 30 1.19 17.20 -5.48
C ASP A 30 0.53 16.04 -6.21
N THR A 31 0.09 15.02 -5.45
CA THR A 31 -0.69 13.91 -5.99
C THR A 31 -2.01 13.75 -5.26
N GLY A 32 -3.10 13.85 -6.03
CA GLY A 32 -4.46 13.52 -5.58
C GLY A 32 -4.82 12.06 -5.77
N ILE A 33 -3.87 11.19 -6.14
CA ILE A 33 -4.17 9.81 -6.53
C ILE A 33 -4.90 9.07 -5.39
N PHE A 34 -6.01 8.44 -5.78
CA PHE A 34 -6.83 7.59 -4.92
C PHE A 34 -6.71 6.15 -5.42
N ILE A 35 -6.06 5.31 -4.62
CA ILE A 35 -5.75 3.92 -4.98
C ILE A 35 -6.76 3.00 -4.29
N TYR A 36 -7.57 2.30 -5.08
CA TYR A 36 -8.59 1.37 -4.61
C TYR A 36 -8.74 0.20 -5.60
N PRO A 37 -9.26 -0.96 -5.18
CA PRO A 37 -9.41 -2.11 -6.07
C PRO A 37 -10.47 -1.85 -7.17
N PRO A 38 -10.22 -2.25 -8.44
CA PRO A 38 -8.96 -2.76 -8.97
C PRO A 38 -7.98 -1.61 -9.29
N TYR A 39 -6.69 -1.80 -8.99
CA TYR A 39 -5.63 -0.89 -9.38
C TYR A 39 -4.40 -1.67 -9.85
N GLN A 40 -3.81 -1.26 -10.97
CA GLN A 40 -2.59 -1.87 -11.49
C GLN A 40 -1.39 -1.04 -11.06
N PHE A 41 -0.61 -1.55 -10.11
CA PHE A 41 0.63 -0.93 -9.66
C PHE A 41 1.70 -0.98 -10.74
N ARG A 42 2.33 0.16 -11.01
CA ARG A 42 3.34 0.32 -12.06
C ARG A 42 4.76 0.36 -11.50
N CYS A 43 4.90 0.85 -10.27
CA CYS A 43 6.20 1.23 -9.71
C CYS A 43 6.70 0.26 -8.65
N ILE A 44 5.80 -0.22 -7.79
CA ILE A 44 6.18 -0.95 -6.59
C ILE A 44 5.98 -2.46 -6.75
N ASP A 45 6.92 -3.23 -6.19
CA ASP A 45 6.88 -4.69 -6.10
C ASP A 45 6.61 -5.16 -4.65
N GLY A 46 6.61 -4.23 -3.70
CA GLY A 46 6.29 -4.49 -2.31
C GLY A 46 5.91 -3.24 -1.54
N LEU A 47 5.25 -3.44 -0.40
CA LEU A 47 4.78 -2.40 0.49
C LEU A 47 5.07 -2.78 1.95
N ILE A 48 5.74 -1.89 2.67
CA ILE A 48 5.81 -1.92 4.14
C ILE A 48 4.87 -0.83 4.65
N THR A 49 3.91 -1.20 5.50
CA THR A 49 2.93 -0.26 6.07
C THR A 49 2.40 -0.76 7.40
N ASN A 50 1.81 0.11 8.21
CA ASN A 50 1.08 -0.28 9.42
C ASN A 50 -0.22 -1.01 9.08
N PHE A 51 -0.85 -1.60 10.10
CA PHE A 51 -2.24 -2.03 10.06
C PHE A 51 -3.19 -0.84 10.25
N HIS A 52 -4.15 -0.70 9.32
CA HIS A 52 -5.07 0.43 9.28
C HIS A 52 -6.42 0.09 9.92
N LEU A 53 -7.27 1.08 10.17
CA LEU A 53 -8.60 0.81 10.70
C LEU A 53 -9.53 0.22 9.61
N PRO A 54 -10.53 -0.60 10.01
CA PRO A 54 -11.64 -0.94 9.14
C PRO A 54 -12.27 0.32 8.52
N GLU A 55 -12.74 0.21 7.27
CA GLU A 55 -13.38 1.32 6.52
C GLU A 55 -12.49 2.53 6.21
N SER A 56 -11.18 2.46 6.46
CA SER A 56 -10.25 3.52 6.07
C SER A 56 -9.88 3.45 4.58
N THR A 57 -9.63 4.59 3.96
CA THR A 57 -9.10 4.62 2.57
C THR A 57 -7.75 3.91 2.43
N LEU A 58 -6.99 3.80 3.53
CA LEU A 58 -5.70 3.10 3.54
C LEU A 58 -5.86 1.57 3.47
N ILE A 59 -6.92 1.00 4.05
CA ILE A 59 -7.22 -0.43 3.88
C ILE A 59 -7.61 -0.75 2.43
N MET A 60 -8.20 0.21 1.71
CA MET A 60 -8.51 0.09 0.29
C MET A 60 -7.24 0.04 -0.56
N LEU A 61 -6.25 0.91 -0.28
CA LEU A 61 -4.96 0.87 -0.97
C LEU A 61 -4.25 -0.46 -0.72
N VAL A 62 -4.23 -0.94 0.52
CA VAL A 62 -3.66 -2.25 0.87
C VAL A 62 -4.39 -3.38 0.12
N SER A 63 -5.72 -3.34 0.09
CA SER A 63 -6.54 -4.33 -0.63
C SER A 63 -6.33 -4.28 -2.14
N ALA A 64 -6.03 -3.11 -2.69
CA ALA A 64 -5.71 -2.98 -4.11
C ALA A 64 -4.37 -3.67 -4.42
N PHE A 65 -3.43 -3.64 -3.49
CA PHE A 65 -2.10 -4.25 -3.64
C PHE A 65 -2.11 -5.76 -3.37
N ALA A 66 -2.69 -6.20 -2.25
CA ALA A 66 -2.64 -7.59 -1.79
C ALA A 66 -3.85 -8.44 -2.22
N GLY A 67 -4.91 -7.80 -2.74
CA GLY A 67 -6.22 -8.42 -2.92
C GLY A 67 -7.08 -8.35 -1.65
N TYR A 68 -8.40 -8.28 -1.84
CA TYR A 68 -9.36 -8.12 -0.74
C TYR A 68 -9.31 -9.29 0.24
N ASP A 69 -9.45 -10.53 -0.23
CA ASP A 69 -9.53 -11.72 0.63
C ASP A 69 -8.25 -11.92 1.44
N ASN A 70 -7.08 -11.74 0.80
CA ASN A 70 -5.79 -11.82 1.47
C ASN A 70 -5.64 -10.74 2.54
N THR A 71 -6.07 -9.50 2.25
CA THR A 71 -6.02 -8.40 3.21
C THR A 71 -6.91 -8.68 4.41
N MET A 72 -8.17 -9.08 4.18
CA MET A 72 -9.11 -9.36 5.27
C MET A 72 -8.65 -10.55 6.12
N HIS A 73 -8.09 -11.59 5.50
CA HIS A 73 -7.52 -12.72 6.22
C HIS A 73 -6.33 -12.31 7.10
N ALA A 74 -5.38 -11.54 6.55
CA ALA A 74 -4.24 -11.03 7.32
C ALA A 74 -4.66 -10.14 8.50
N TYR A 75 -5.71 -9.32 8.31
CA TYR A 75 -6.24 -8.48 9.38
C TYR A 75 -6.96 -9.28 10.47
N ALA A 76 -7.75 -10.29 10.08
CA ALA A 76 -8.39 -11.20 11.03
C ALA A 76 -7.35 -11.95 11.88
N GLU A 77 -6.27 -12.40 11.25
CA GLU A 77 -5.14 -13.05 11.91
C GLU A 77 -4.40 -12.09 12.85
N ALA A 78 -4.12 -10.87 12.42
CA ALA A 78 -3.49 -9.84 13.24
C ALA A 78 -4.33 -9.52 14.50
N VAL A 79 -5.66 -9.47 14.38
CA VAL A 79 -6.56 -9.32 15.54
C VAL A 79 -6.48 -10.53 16.46
N ARG A 80 -6.51 -11.76 15.90
CA ARG A 80 -6.43 -13.01 16.65
C ARG A 80 -5.15 -13.11 17.48
N GLU A 81 -4.03 -12.72 16.88
CA GLU A 81 -2.69 -12.71 17.49
C GLU A 81 -2.40 -11.42 18.28
N ARG A 82 -3.39 -10.53 18.45
CA ARG A 82 -3.30 -9.29 19.25
C ARG A 82 -2.18 -8.34 18.80
N TYR A 83 -1.98 -8.23 17.49
CA TYR A 83 -1.13 -7.19 16.91
C TYR A 83 -1.68 -5.82 17.28
N ARG A 84 -0.78 -4.85 17.42
CA ARG A 84 -1.10 -3.45 17.67
C ARG A 84 -1.37 -2.76 16.34
N PHE A 85 -2.49 -2.06 16.23
CA PHE A 85 -2.89 -1.36 15.01
C PHE A 85 -2.47 0.13 15.05
N PHE A 86 -2.61 0.81 13.90
CA PHE A 86 -2.47 2.26 13.74
C PHE A 86 -1.03 2.79 13.83
N SER A 87 -0.86 4.10 14.03
CA SER A 87 0.40 4.84 13.81
C SER A 87 1.60 4.32 14.61
N PHE A 88 1.37 3.80 15.81
CA PHE A 88 2.43 3.29 16.71
C PHE A 88 2.33 1.77 16.92
N GLY A 89 1.52 1.11 16.10
CA GLY A 89 1.33 -0.33 16.13
C GLY A 89 2.45 -1.09 15.45
N ASP A 90 2.14 -2.34 15.11
CA ASP A 90 3.02 -3.22 14.36
C ASP A 90 2.91 -2.93 12.85
N ALA A 91 3.86 -3.50 12.10
CA ALA A 91 3.96 -3.32 10.66
C ALA A 91 3.62 -4.60 9.90
N MET A 92 3.24 -4.41 8.64
CA MET A 92 2.99 -5.44 7.66
C MET A 92 3.95 -5.25 6.49
N PHE A 93 4.49 -6.35 5.99
CA PHE A 93 5.22 -6.39 4.73
C PHE A 93 4.44 -7.23 3.73
N ILE A 94 4.12 -6.63 2.58
CA ILE A 94 3.48 -7.30 1.47
C ILE A 94 4.47 -7.30 0.32
N ALA A 95 4.76 -8.47 -0.22
CA ALA A 95 5.56 -8.61 -1.43
C ALA A 95 4.71 -9.31 -2.48
N ASP A 96 4.68 -8.74 -3.67
CA ASP A 96 4.14 -9.43 -4.82
C ASP A 96 5.16 -10.49 -5.27
N HIS A 97 4.71 -11.73 -5.42
CA HIS A 97 5.51 -12.80 -6.04
C HIS A 97 5.32 -12.71 -7.55
N LYS A 98 5.84 -11.64 -8.17
CA LYS A 98 6.06 -11.63 -9.62
C LYS A 98 7.16 -12.60 -10.01
#